data_AF-A0A2X2K0J6-F1
#
_entry.id   AF-A0A2X2K0J6-F1
#
_cell.length_a   1.000
_cell.length_b   1.000
_cell.length_c   1.000
_cell.angle_alpha   90.00
_cell.angle_beta   90.00
_cell.angle_gamma   90.00
#
_symmetry.space_group_name_H-M   'P 1'
#
loop_
_entity.id
_entity.type
_entity.pdbx_description
1 polymer ?
#
loop_
_entity_poly.entity_id
_entity_poly.type
_entity_poly.pdbx_seq_one_letter_code
_entity_poly.pdbx_strand_id
1 'polypeptide(L)'
;MNQAINVVRHFNQIQTKVREHDFRWEPTILSKSIKDLKVAVIGTGRIGRVVADIFANGYQSDVVAYDPFPNAKIATYVDYKDTIEEAVEGADIVTLHVPATKYNHYLFNAELFKHFKRTQYLSIVREVL
;
A
#
# COMPACT_ATOMS: atom_id res chain seq x y z
N MET A 1 -0.64 7.62 -2.37
CA MET A 1 0.35 7.17 -3.38
C MET A 1 1.76 7.74 -3.16
N ASN A 2 2.04 9.04 -3.36
CA ASN A 2 3.39 9.61 -3.15
C ASN A 2 4.00 9.29 -1.78
N GLN A 3 3.18 9.30 -0.73
CA GLN A 3 3.65 8.94 0.61
C GLN A 3 4.15 7.49 0.71
N ALA A 4 3.49 6.54 0.05
CA ALA A 4 3.90 5.13 0.08
C ALA A 4 5.28 4.94 -0.57
N ILE A 5 5.52 5.60 -1.71
CA ILE A 5 6.82 5.56 -2.40
C ILE A 5 7.91 6.22 -1.56
N ASN A 6 7.63 7.38 -0.97
CA ASN A 6 8.61 8.09 -0.15
C ASN A 6 9.09 7.26 1.03
N VAL A 7 8.19 6.47 1.62
CA VAL A 7 8.52 5.60 2.76
C VAL A 7 9.35 4.39 2.31
N VAL A 8 8.94 3.69 1.24
CA VAL A 8 9.72 2.57 0.66
C VAL A 8 11.13 3.01 0.25
N ARG A 9 11.24 4.23 -0.27
CA ARG A 9 12.49 4.79 -0.82
C ARG A 9 13.37 5.48 0.22
N HIS A 10 13.08 5.31 1.52
CA HIS A 10 13.79 5.96 2.63
C HIS A 10 13.97 7.47 2.43
N PHE A 11 13.03 8.14 1.74
CA PHE A 11 13.22 9.49 1.22
C PHE A 11 13.56 10.46 2.35
N ASN A 12 12.86 10.38 3.48
CA ASN A 12 13.11 11.27 4.63
C ASN A 12 14.50 11.06 5.23
N GLN A 13 14.99 9.81 5.30
CA GLN A 13 16.33 9.50 5.82
C GLN A 13 17.41 10.00 4.87
N ILE A 14 17.24 9.77 3.56
CA ILE A 14 18.13 10.26 2.52
C ILE A 14 18.17 11.80 2.55
N GLN A 15 17.03 12.47 2.64
CA GLN A 15 16.96 13.94 2.72
C GLN A 15 17.70 14.48 3.95
N THR A 16 17.61 13.81 5.10
CA THR A 16 18.40 14.18 6.29
C THR A 16 19.89 14.06 6.04
N LYS A 17 20.36 12.94 5.49
CA LYS A 17 21.78 12.74 5.16
C LYS A 17 22.31 13.76 4.14
N VAL A 18 21.53 14.05 3.10
CA VAL A 18 21.88 15.06 2.09
C VAL A 18 22.03 16.45 2.74
N ARG A 19 21.17 16.82 3.68
CA ARG A 19 21.30 18.09 4.43
C ARG A 19 22.55 18.14 5.30
N GLU A 20 23.03 16.99 5.76
CA GLU A 20 24.27 16.84 6.53
C GLU A 20 25.51 16.68 5.62
N HIS A 21 25.34 16.78 4.30
CA HIS A 21 26.38 16.53 3.29
C HIS A 21 26.97 15.11 3.36
N ASP A 22 26.24 14.15 3.93
CA ASP A 22 26.61 12.73 3.93
C ASP A 22 26.04 12.04 2.69
N PHE A 23 26.90 11.79 1.71
CA PHE A 23 26.56 11.14 0.44
C PHE A 23 27.03 9.68 0.36
N ARG A 24 27.42 9.08 1.49
CA ARG A 24 27.90 7.70 1.51
C ARG A 24 26.75 6.73 1.21
N TRP A 25 27.08 5.66 0.50
CA TRP A 25 26.17 4.55 0.30
C TRP A 25 26.19 3.66 1.55
N GLU A 26 25.02 3.48 2.17
CA GLU A 26 24.86 2.69 3.38
C GLU A 26 23.73 1.67 3.21
N PRO A 27 23.86 0.45 3.79
CA PRO A 27 22.80 -0.55 3.75
C PRO A 27 21.46 -0.08 4.33
N THR A 28 21.49 0.91 5.24
CA THR A 28 20.33 1.46 5.94
C THR A 28 19.38 2.26 5.05
N ILE A 29 19.85 2.76 3.91
CA ILE A 29 19.05 3.51 2.92
C ILE A 29 18.77 2.69 1.64
N LEU A 30 19.13 1.40 1.65
CA LEU A 30 18.94 0.52 0.51
C LEU A 30 17.47 0.10 0.41
N SER A 31 16.81 0.54 -0.65
CA SER A 31 15.40 0.24 -0.91
C SER A 31 15.22 -0.92 -1.87
N LYS A 32 14.08 -1.61 -1.74
CA LYS A 32 13.58 -2.53 -2.78
C LYS A 32 13.10 -1.75 -4.01
N SER A 33 13.15 -2.39 -5.18
CA SER A 33 12.47 -1.89 -6.38
C SER A 33 10.96 -1.87 -6.14
N ILE A 34 10.27 -0.84 -6.64
CA ILE A 34 8.80 -0.71 -6.49
C ILE A 34 8.09 -1.85 -7.22
N LYS A 35 8.64 -2.29 -8.35
CA LYS A 35 8.15 -3.43 -9.14
C LYS A 35 8.10 -4.73 -8.33
N ASP A 36 9.02 -4.91 -7.39
CA ASP A 36 9.15 -6.14 -6.61
C ASP A 36 8.29 -6.11 -5.33
N LEU A 37 7.46 -5.08 -5.15
CA LEU A 37 6.59 -4.95 -3.98
C LEU A 37 5.23 -5.59 -4.26
N LYS A 38 4.70 -6.27 -3.25
CA LYS A 38 3.29 -6.65 -3.19
C LYS A 38 2.47 -5.52 -2.55
N VAL A 39 1.43 -5.06 -3.23
CA VAL A 39 0.61 -3.93 -2.79
C VAL A 39 -0.83 -4.39 -2.56
N ALA A 40 -1.32 -4.23 -1.34
CA ALA A 40 -2.71 -4.49 -0.98
C ALA A 40 -3.55 -3.21 -1.09
N VAL A 41 -4.57 -3.23 -1.94
CA VAL A 41 -5.52 -2.13 -2.12
C VAL A 41 -6.84 -2.50 -1.47
N ILE A 42 -7.18 -1.86 -0.36
CA ILE A 42 -8.41 -2.09 0.38
C ILE A 42 -9.44 -1.03 -0.02
N GLY A 43 -10.47 -1.45 -0.75
CA GLY A 43 -11.43 -0.58 -1.42
C GLY A 43 -10.99 -0.26 -2.86
N THR A 44 -11.83 -0.61 -3.82
CA THR A 44 -11.60 -0.49 -5.27
C THR A 44 -12.64 0.41 -5.96
N GLY A 45 -13.12 1.40 -5.19
CA GLY A 45 -13.98 2.49 -5.65
C GLY A 45 -13.27 3.46 -6.61
N ARG A 46 -13.60 4.76 -6.52
CA ARG A 46 -13.07 5.76 -7.48
C ARG A 46 -11.57 5.96 -7.36
N ILE A 47 -11.06 6.12 -6.15
CA ILE A 47 -9.63 6.35 -5.91
C ILE A 47 -8.88 5.02 -5.91
N GLY A 48 -9.40 4.01 -5.19
CA GLY A 48 -8.75 2.71 -5.06
C GLY A 48 -8.40 2.06 -6.40
N ARG A 49 -9.30 2.09 -7.39
CA ARG A 49 -9.01 1.55 -8.72
C ARG A 49 -7.87 2.28 -9.44
N VAL A 50 -7.78 3.60 -9.27
CA VAL A 50 -6.72 4.41 -9.91
C VAL A 50 -5.39 4.07 -9.26
N VAL A 51 -5.37 3.91 -7.93
CA VAL A 51 -4.17 3.51 -7.21
C VAL A 51 -3.73 2.10 -7.60
N ALA A 52 -4.67 1.15 -7.71
CA ALA A 52 -4.40 -0.20 -8.19
C ALA A 52 -3.81 -0.19 -9.61
N ASP A 53 -4.39 0.58 -10.53
CA ASP A 53 -3.91 0.72 -11.91
C ASP A 53 -2.48 1.27 -11.96
N ILE A 54 -2.16 2.28 -11.15
CA ILE A 54 -0.82 2.85 -11.16
C ILE A 54 0.21 1.86 -10.61
N PHE A 55 -0.11 1.08 -9.58
CA PHE A 55 0.81 0.06 -9.08
C PHE A 55 0.95 -1.12 -10.05
N ALA A 56 -0.17 -1.67 -10.54
CA ALA A 56 -0.17 -2.84 -11.42
C ALA A 56 0.39 -2.52 -12.81
N ASN A 57 -0.12 -1.49 -13.48
CA ASN A 57 0.22 -1.18 -14.86
C ASN A 57 1.33 -0.14 -14.98
N GLY A 58 1.40 0.81 -14.05
CA GLY A 58 2.43 1.85 -14.03
C GLY A 58 3.78 1.35 -13.49
N TYR A 59 3.78 0.73 -12.30
CA TYR A 59 4.99 0.22 -11.66
C TYR A 59 5.26 -1.26 -11.88
N GLN A 60 4.31 -2.01 -12.46
CA GLN A 60 4.41 -3.46 -12.64
C GLN A 60 4.55 -4.23 -11.31
N SER A 61 4.02 -3.66 -10.22
CA SER A 61 3.97 -4.29 -8.91
C SER A 61 2.93 -5.40 -8.88
N ASP A 62 3.12 -6.38 -7.99
CA ASP A 62 2.08 -7.36 -7.66
C ASP A 62 0.98 -6.68 -6.84
N VAL A 63 -0.27 -6.72 -7.31
CA VAL A 63 -1.39 -6.03 -6.68
C VAL A 63 -2.46 -7.03 -6.26
N VAL A 64 -2.73 -7.06 -4.96
CA VAL A 64 -3.88 -7.75 -4.37
C VAL A 64 -4.91 -6.73 -3.92
N ALA A 65 -6.19 -7.09 -4.00
CA ALA A 65 -7.28 -6.18 -3.66
C ALA A 65 -8.34 -6.85 -2.79
N TYR A 66 -8.99 -6.06 -1.95
CA TYR A 66 -10.22 -6.46 -1.28
C TYR A 66 -11.26 -5.36 -1.44
N ASP A 67 -12.48 -5.74 -1.82
CA ASP A 67 -13.66 -4.90 -1.82
C ASP A 67 -14.89 -5.79 -1.66
N PRO A 68 -15.88 -5.45 -0.81
CA PRO A 68 -17.14 -6.19 -0.74
C PRO A 68 -17.88 -6.26 -2.09
N PHE A 69 -17.62 -5.30 -2.99
CA PHE A 69 -18.15 -5.25 -4.33
C PHE A 69 -17.00 -5.16 -5.34
N PRO A 70 -16.39 -6.29 -5.73
CA PRO A 70 -15.26 -6.33 -6.66
C PRO A 70 -15.57 -5.62 -7.98
N ASN A 71 -14.58 -4.88 -8.48
CA ASN A 71 -14.69 -4.13 -9.71
C ASN A 71 -14.14 -4.95 -10.89
N ALA A 72 -15.05 -5.49 -11.70
CA ALA A 72 -14.72 -6.33 -12.86
C ALA A 72 -13.75 -5.67 -13.86
N LYS A 73 -13.67 -4.33 -13.91
CA LYS A 73 -12.79 -3.62 -14.85
C LYS A 73 -11.30 -3.79 -14.51
N ILE A 74 -10.98 -3.94 -13.22
CA ILE A 74 -9.59 -4.01 -12.76
C ILE A 74 -9.19 -5.44 -12.37
N ALA A 75 -10.15 -6.35 -12.25
CA ALA A 75 -9.94 -7.77 -11.93
C ALA A 75 -9.02 -8.52 -12.92
N THR A 76 -8.70 -7.92 -14.07
CA THR A 76 -7.76 -8.47 -15.06
C THR A 76 -6.29 -8.28 -14.65
N TYR A 77 -5.99 -7.36 -13.74
CA TYR A 77 -4.64 -7.02 -13.31
C TYR A 77 -4.48 -6.87 -11.79
N VAL A 78 -5.53 -7.18 -11.02
CA VAL A 78 -5.47 -7.30 -9.56
C VAL A 78 -6.00 -8.67 -9.14
N ASP A 79 -5.38 -9.25 -8.11
CA ASP A 79 -5.82 -10.50 -7.50
C ASP A 79 -6.74 -10.17 -6.31
N TYR A 80 -8.05 -10.37 -6.51
CA TYR A 80 -9.05 -10.13 -5.47
C TYR A 80 -9.03 -11.24 -4.43
N LYS A 81 -9.05 -10.86 -3.15
CA LYS A 81 -9.19 -11.76 -2.01
C LYS A 81 -10.58 -11.65 -1.40
N ASP A 82 -11.00 -12.75 -0.78
CA ASP A 82 -12.32 -12.89 -0.18
C ASP A 82 -12.41 -12.16 1.17
N THR A 83 -11.26 -11.98 1.83
CA THR A 83 -11.14 -11.26 3.11
C THR A 83 -10.05 -10.19 3.09
N ILE A 84 -10.12 -9.24 4.03
CA ILE A 84 -9.11 -8.18 4.17
C ILE A 84 -7.80 -8.79 4.65
N GLU A 85 -7.89 -9.75 5.57
CA GLU A 85 -6.79 -10.49 6.16
C GLU A 85 -5.92 -11.15 5.08
N GLU A 86 -6.55 -11.86 4.14
CA GLU A 86 -5.86 -12.46 2.99
C GLU A 86 -5.23 -11.41 2.06
N ALA A 87 -5.88 -10.26 1.89
CA ALA A 87 -5.35 -9.18 1.05
C ALA A 87 -4.12 -8.52 1.70
N VAL A 88 -4.13 -8.27 3.01
CA VAL A 88 -2.98 -7.63 3.69
C VAL A 88 -1.83 -8.61 3.91
N GLU A 89 -2.12 -9.92 3.92
CA GLU A 89 -1.13 -10.95 4.20
C GLU A 89 0.00 -10.94 3.16
N GLY A 90 1.20 -10.77 3.68
CA GLY A 90 2.41 -10.74 2.88
C GLY A 90 2.54 -9.52 1.96
N ALA A 91 1.68 -8.49 2.04
CA ALA A 91 1.88 -7.26 1.29
C ALA A 91 3.03 -6.43 1.89
N ASP A 92 3.76 -5.68 1.06
CA ASP A 92 4.79 -4.74 1.50
C ASP A 92 4.19 -3.33 1.70
N ILE A 93 3.14 -3.01 0.95
CA ILE A 93 2.35 -1.78 1.09
C ILE A 93 0.88 -2.16 1.27
N VAL A 94 0.20 -1.57 2.27
CA VAL A 94 -1.27 -1.57 2.34
C VAL A 94 -1.77 -0.16 2.12
N THR A 95 -2.76 0.00 1.24
CA THR A 95 -3.41 1.29 1.00
C THR A 95 -4.92 1.21 1.15
N LEU A 96 -5.47 2.11 1.97
CA LEU A 96 -6.89 2.12 2.31
C LEU A 96 -7.62 3.23 1.54
N HIS A 97 -8.68 2.83 0.83
CA HIS A 97 -9.56 3.68 0.01
C HIS A 97 -11.04 3.32 0.22
N VAL A 98 -11.44 3.19 1.47
CA VAL A 98 -12.86 2.97 1.86
C VAL A 98 -13.43 4.24 2.52
N PRO A 99 -14.70 4.60 2.26
CA PRO A 99 -15.33 5.73 2.94
C PRO A 99 -15.44 5.47 4.44
N ALA A 100 -15.26 6.48 5.29
CA ALA A 100 -15.45 6.32 6.72
C ALA A 100 -16.95 6.22 7.07
N THR A 101 -17.42 5.00 7.36
CA THR A 101 -18.78 4.71 7.82
C THR A 101 -18.75 4.17 9.26
N LYS A 102 -19.90 4.11 9.92
CA LYS A 102 -20.00 3.47 11.25
C LYS A 102 -19.68 1.96 11.21
N TYR A 103 -19.80 1.33 10.05
CA TYR A 103 -19.62 -0.11 9.85
C TYR A 103 -18.15 -0.54 9.66
N ASN A 104 -17.27 0.37 9.24
CA ASN A 104 -15.83 0.13 9.10
C ASN A 104 -14.98 0.92 10.10
N HIS A 105 -15.62 1.40 11.17
CA HIS A 105 -14.92 1.90 12.34
C HIS A 105 -14.19 0.72 13.00
N TYR A 106 -12.85 0.80 13.13
CA TYR A 106 -11.93 -0.28 13.59
C TYR A 106 -11.54 -1.37 12.58
N LEU A 107 -11.65 -1.12 11.27
CA LEU A 107 -11.16 -2.07 10.25
C LEU A 107 -9.66 -2.40 10.43
N PHE A 108 -8.84 -1.44 10.85
CA PHE A 108 -7.44 -1.65 11.24
C PHE A 108 -7.34 -1.74 12.76
N ASN A 109 -7.62 -2.93 13.28
CA ASN A 109 -7.50 -3.27 14.70
C ASN A 109 -6.21 -4.09 14.96
N ALA A 110 -5.94 -4.36 16.24
CA ALA A 110 -4.76 -5.12 16.65
C ALA A 110 -4.69 -6.53 16.02
N GLU A 111 -5.84 -7.16 15.74
CA GLU A 111 -5.88 -8.47 15.10
C GLU A 111 -5.43 -8.38 13.64
N LEU A 112 -5.93 -7.40 12.87
CA LEU A 112 -5.52 -7.23 11.48
C LEU A 112 -4.01 -6.96 11.37
N PHE A 113 -3.44 -6.19 12.30
CA PHE A 113 -1.99 -5.95 12.33
C PHE A 113 -1.16 -7.22 12.59
N LYS A 114 -1.73 -8.31 13.13
CA LYS A 114 -1.02 -9.59 13.26
C LYS A 114 -0.75 -10.27 11.91
N HIS A 115 -1.56 -9.96 10.89
CA HIS A 115 -1.37 -10.49 9.54
C HIS A 115 -0.33 -9.68 8.74
N PHE A 116 0.18 -8.59 9.31
CA PHE A 116 1.13 -7.73 8.61
C PHE A 116 2.54 -8.30 8.71
N LYS A 117 3.31 -8.17 7.62
CA LYS A 117 4.78 -8.32 7.68
C LYS A 117 5.35 -7.30 8.67
N ARG A 118 6.43 -7.69 9.37
CA ARG A 118 7.14 -6.79 10.30
C ARG A 118 7.70 -5.52 9.66
N THR A 119 7.93 -5.52 8.35
CA THR A 119 8.48 -4.40 7.56
C THR A 119 7.46 -3.79 6.60
N GLN A 120 6.16 -3.92 6.89
CA GLN A 120 5.09 -3.44 6.03
C GLN A 120 4.84 -1.94 6.21
N TYR A 121 4.54 -1.25 5.12
CA TYR A 121 4.18 0.15 5.14
C TYR A 121 2.67 0.33 4.96
N LEU A 122 2.06 1.11 5.85
CA LEU A 122 0.64 1.43 5.80
C LEU A 122 0.44 2.85 5.29
N SER A 123 -0.28 3.01 4.17
CA SER A 123 -0.69 4.30 3.63
C SER A 123 -2.21 4.45 3.75
N ILE A 124 -2.66 5.25 4.72
CA ILE A 124 -4.08 5.52 4.94
C ILE A 124 -4.47 6.77 4.17
N VAL A 125 -5.46 6.67 3.29
CA VAL A 125 -6.13 7.83 2.70
C VAL A 125 -7.56 7.85 3.23
N ARG A 126 -7.84 8.76 4.18
CA ARG A 126 -9.20 9.00 4.65
C ARG A 126 -9.93 9.85 3.63
N GLU A 127 -10.97 9.28 3.00
CA GLU A 127 -11.96 10.07 2.27
C GLU A 127 -12.97 10.63 3.28
N VAL A 128 -13.04 11.97 3.37
CA VAL A 128 -14.16 12.67 4.01
C VAL A 128 -15.26 12.77 2.95
N LEU A 129 -16.39 12.11 3.19
CA LEU A 129 -17.63 12.37 2.45
C LEU A 129 -18.24 13.69 2.93
#